data_AF-A0A090KXC3-F1
#
_entry.id   AF-A0A090KXC3-F1
#
_cell.length_a   1.000
_cell.length_b   1.000
_cell.length_c   1.000
_cell.angle_alpha   90.00
_cell.angle_beta   90.00
_cell.angle_gamma   90.00
#
_symmetry.space_group_name_H-M   'P 1'
#
loop_
_entity.id
_entity.type
_entity.pdbx_description
1 polymer ?
#
loop_
_entity_poly.entity_id
_entity_poly.type
_entity_poly.pdbx_seq_one_letter_code
_entity_poly.pdbx_strand_id
1 'polypeptide(L)'
;MLHIEKISKEIGQYCHTRKWQEGTLTNINTLFGSPVRVPDVIVFTTTLTSILETHPAVIEAAKMAIPTIAICDSNSDPNYITYPIPGNDDTAFAVRYYMKLFREAVIRGQNQRKLDQEKGKNLDNLFIVISCSSKCINLYII
;
A
#
# COMPACT_ATOMS: atom_id res chain seq x y z
N MET A 1 16.22 -3.97 7.26
CA MET A 1 15.29 -3.34 6.29
C MET A 1 14.23 -4.37 5.94
N LEU A 2 12.95 -4.02 6.04
CA LEU A 2 11.87 -4.99 5.83
C LEU A 2 11.77 -5.37 4.36
N HIS A 3 11.30 -6.59 4.07
CA HIS A 3 11.20 -7.10 2.70
C HIS A 3 10.36 -6.17 1.79
N ILE A 4 9.29 -5.62 2.32
CA ILE A 4 8.37 -4.70 1.64
C ILE A 4 9.05 -3.38 1.28
N GLU A 5 9.87 -2.84 2.19
CA GLU A 5 10.65 -1.62 1.93
C GLU A 5 11.65 -1.86 0.80
N LYS A 6 12.23 -3.05 0.71
CA LYS A 6 13.25 -3.37 -0.31
C LYS A 6 12.61 -3.42 -1.68
N ILE A 7 11.50 -4.13 -1.80
CA ILE A 7 10.72 -4.22 -3.04
C ILE A 7 10.24 -2.85 -3.49
N SER A 8 9.76 -2.03 -2.57
CA SER A 8 9.24 -0.69 -2.90
C SER A 8 10.35 0.20 -3.47
N LYS A 9 11.54 0.19 -2.87
CA LYS A 9 12.71 0.89 -3.41
C LYS A 9 13.15 0.36 -4.78
N GLU A 10 13.10 -0.96 -4.99
CA GLU A 10 13.45 -1.58 -6.28
C GLU A 10 12.52 -1.13 -7.42
N ILE A 11 11.24 -0.91 -7.14
CA ILE A 11 10.23 -0.51 -8.15
C ILE A 11 10.14 1.04 -8.28
N GLY A 12 10.77 1.77 -7.36
CA GLY A 12 10.63 3.23 -7.26
C GLY A 12 9.26 3.67 -6.77
N GLN A 13 8.63 2.89 -5.89
CA GLN A 13 7.35 3.19 -5.24
C GLN A 13 7.55 3.46 -3.75
N TYR A 14 6.56 4.06 -3.13
CA TYR A 14 6.61 4.41 -1.72
C TYR A 14 6.01 3.31 -0.86
N CYS A 15 6.48 3.21 0.38
CA CYS A 15 5.90 2.29 1.35
C CYS A 15 5.83 2.91 2.73
N HIS A 16 4.82 2.51 3.49
CA HIS A 16 4.69 2.84 4.90
C HIS A 16 4.49 1.57 5.72
N THR A 17 5.47 1.25 6.56
CA THR A 17 5.50 0.01 7.36
C THR A 17 5.57 0.26 8.87
N ARG A 18 5.65 1.53 9.26
CA ARG A 18 5.76 1.94 10.66
C ARG A 18 4.37 2.17 11.24
N LYS A 19 4.31 2.53 12.52
CA LYS A 19 3.06 2.90 13.17
C LYS A 19 2.45 4.08 12.42
N TRP A 20 1.21 3.89 11.96
CA TRP A 20 0.46 4.95 11.30
C TRP A 20 0.12 6.06 12.29
N GLN A 21 0.39 7.30 11.91
CA GLN A 21 -0.08 8.46 12.64
C GLN A 21 -1.43 8.88 12.08
N GLU A 22 -2.44 8.95 12.92
CA GLU A 22 -3.77 9.41 12.51
C GLU A 22 -3.71 10.82 11.93
N GLY A 23 -4.44 11.04 10.86
CA GLY A 23 -4.43 12.31 10.14
C GLY A 23 -3.32 12.45 9.10
N THR A 24 -2.53 11.40 8.84
CA THR A 24 -1.47 11.45 7.82
C THR A 24 -2.01 11.79 6.43
N LEU A 25 -3.17 11.25 6.05
CA LEU A 25 -3.80 11.56 4.78
C LEU A 25 -4.70 12.79 4.92
N THR A 26 -5.57 12.81 5.94
CA THR A 26 -6.60 13.86 6.08
C THR A 26 -6.08 15.22 6.52
N ASN A 27 -4.96 15.29 7.25
CA ASN A 27 -4.36 16.51 7.78
C ASN A 27 -2.94 16.77 7.21
N ILE A 28 -2.74 16.38 5.95
CA ILE A 28 -1.42 16.37 5.30
C ILE A 28 -0.74 17.76 5.29
N ASN A 29 -1.50 18.82 5.01
CA ASN A 29 -0.95 20.17 4.88
C ASN A 29 -0.36 20.70 6.21
N THR A 30 -1.02 20.42 7.33
CA THR A 30 -0.53 20.81 8.66
C THR A 30 0.61 19.91 9.11
N LEU A 31 0.58 18.61 8.77
CA LEU A 31 1.62 17.67 9.15
C LEU A 31 2.95 17.92 8.43
N PHE A 32 2.90 18.22 7.12
CA PHE A 32 4.09 18.41 6.28
C PHE A 32 4.44 19.88 6.05
N GLY A 33 3.62 20.83 6.52
CA GLY A 33 3.86 22.28 6.41
C GLY A 33 3.86 22.83 4.99
N SER A 34 3.46 22.02 4.00
CA SER A 34 3.41 22.37 2.59
C SER A 34 2.36 21.52 1.89
N PRO A 35 1.79 21.97 0.76
CA PRO A 35 0.90 21.14 -0.03
C PRO A 35 1.70 19.97 -0.62
N VAL A 36 1.36 18.75 -0.18
CA VAL A 36 1.99 17.51 -0.64
C VAL A 36 1.05 16.77 -1.57
N ARG A 37 1.61 16.13 -2.60
CA ARG A 37 0.85 15.22 -3.46
C ARG A 37 0.47 13.96 -2.68
N VAL A 38 -0.83 13.71 -2.60
CA VAL A 38 -1.40 12.50 -1.99
C VAL A 38 -1.26 11.28 -2.91
N PRO A 39 -1.29 10.06 -2.37
CA PRO A 39 -1.27 8.87 -3.20
C PRO A 39 -2.53 8.72 -4.05
N ASP A 40 -2.33 8.24 -5.27
CA ASP A 40 -3.43 7.94 -6.19
C ASP A 40 -4.02 6.55 -5.89
N VAL A 41 -3.21 5.62 -5.39
CA VAL A 41 -3.63 4.26 -5.00
C VAL A 41 -2.85 3.80 -3.77
N ILE A 42 -3.54 3.13 -2.84
CA ILE A 42 -2.91 2.48 -1.68
C ILE A 42 -3.13 0.96 -1.74
N VAL A 43 -2.05 0.21 -1.54
CA VAL A 43 -2.09 -1.25 -1.42
C VAL A 43 -1.82 -1.64 0.03
N PHE A 44 -2.76 -2.33 0.67
CA PHE A 44 -2.62 -2.86 2.02
C PHE A 44 -2.25 -4.34 1.97
N THR A 45 -1.11 -4.71 2.58
CA THR A 45 -0.77 -6.12 2.75
C THR A 45 -1.54 -6.78 3.88
N THR A 46 -1.99 -5.98 4.85
CA THR A 46 -2.84 -6.38 5.97
C THR A 46 -3.72 -5.19 6.32
N THR A 47 -4.97 -5.44 6.66
CA THR A 47 -5.99 -4.42 6.94
C THR A 47 -6.14 -4.14 8.43
N LEU A 48 -5.50 -4.95 9.28
CA LEU A 48 -5.62 -4.89 10.73
C LEU A 48 -4.34 -4.39 11.39
N THR A 49 -4.52 -3.68 12.50
CA THR A 49 -3.44 -3.27 13.40
C THR A 49 -2.94 -4.44 14.26
N SER A 50 -1.88 -4.23 15.03
CA SER A 50 -1.38 -5.22 15.99
C SER A 50 -2.41 -5.62 17.07
N ILE A 51 -3.43 -4.80 17.30
CA ILE A 51 -4.53 -5.05 18.26
C ILE A 51 -5.82 -5.54 17.58
N LEU A 52 -5.75 -5.98 16.32
CA LEU A 52 -6.88 -6.51 15.54
C LEU A 52 -8.01 -5.51 15.24
N GLU A 53 -7.73 -4.22 15.36
CA GLU A 53 -8.63 -3.16 14.89
C GLU A 53 -8.31 -2.78 13.45
N THR A 54 -9.32 -2.29 12.71
CA THR A 54 -9.16 -1.78 11.35
C THR A 54 -8.09 -0.68 11.29
N HIS A 55 -7.16 -0.81 10.35
CA HIS A 55 -6.07 0.14 10.19
C HIS A 55 -6.62 1.54 9.85
N PRO A 56 -6.27 2.61 10.61
CA PRO A 56 -6.85 3.94 10.41
C PRO A 56 -6.68 4.49 8.98
N ALA A 57 -5.56 4.16 8.31
CA ALA A 57 -5.35 4.53 6.90
C ALA A 57 -6.42 4.00 5.94
N VAL A 58 -7.08 2.88 6.23
CA VAL A 58 -8.20 2.36 5.41
C VAL A 58 -9.36 3.36 5.45
N ILE A 59 -9.70 3.83 6.65
CA ILE A 59 -10.77 4.81 6.87
C ILE A 59 -10.39 6.17 6.28
N GLU A 60 -9.15 6.61 6.49
CA GLU A 60 -8.66 7.87 5.93
C GLU A 60 -8.62 7.86 4.39
N ALA A 61 -8.19 6.75 3.77
CA ALA A 61 -8.20 6.59 2.32
C ALA A 61 -9.62 6.66 1.76
N ALA A 62 -10.57 5.99 2.41
CA ALA A 62 -11.98 6.06 2.04
C ALA A 62 -12.53 7.50 2.14
N LYS A 63 -12.20 8.24 3.20
CA LYS A 63 -12.59 9.66 3.37
C LYS A 63 -12.02 10.55 2.27
N MET A 64 -10.82 10.27 1.79
CA MET A 64 -10.16 11.02 0.72
C MET A 64 -10.49 10.53 -0.68
N ALA A 65 -11.39 9.55 -0.82
CA ALA A 65 -11.72 8.89 -2.08
C ALA A 65 -10.49 8.32 -2.81
N ILE A 66 -9.48 7.88 -2.05
CA ILE A 66 -8.30 7.22 -2.59
C ILE A 66 -8.64 5.72 -2.75
N PRO A 67 -8.56 5.15 -3.96
CA PRO A 67 -8.84 3.74 -4.17
C PRO A 67 -7.84 2.86 -3.43
N THR A 68 -8.36 1.82 -2.78
CA THR A 68 -7.58 0.89 -1.95
C THR A 68 -7.67 -0.53 -2.49
N ILE A 69 -6.53 -1.21 -2.53
CA ILE A 69 -6.42 -2.65 -2.81
C ILE A 69 -5.92 -3.29 -1.52
N ALA A 70 -6.57 -4.34 -1.03
CA ALA A 70 -6.14 -4.94 0.23
C ALA A 70 -6.30 -6.45 0.27
N ILE A 71 -5.35 -7.14 0.88
CA ILE A 71 -5.49 -8.56 1.23
C ILE A 71 -6.37 -8.64 2.47
N CYS A 72 -7.50 -9.34 2.36
CA CYS A 72 -8.49 -9.50 3.42
C CYS A 72 -8.48 -10.95 3.89
N ASP A 73 -8.23 -11.15 5.18
CA ASP A 73 -8.43 -12.44 5.84
C ASP A 73 -9.84 -12.50 6.46
N SER A 74 -10.19 -13.66 7.02
CA SER A 74 -11.48 -14.01 7.61
C SER A 74 -11.95 -13.05 8.71
N ASN A 75 -11.03 -12.32 9.34
CA ASN A 75 -11.27 -11.37 10.43
C ASN A 75 -11.29 -9.89 9.97
N SER A 76 -11.10 -9.63 8.67
CA SER A 76 -11.04 -8.29 8.10
C SER A 76 -12.41 -7.82 7.61
N ASP A 77 -12.73 -6.54 7.79
CA ASP A 77 -13.92 -5.93 7.19
C ASP A 77 -13.58 -5.34 5.80
N PRO A 78 -14.08 -5.92 4.69
CA PRO A 78 -13.81 -5.46 3.33
C PRO A 78 -14.61 -4.22 2.91
N ASN A 79 -15.59 -3.75 3.69
CA ASN A 79 -16.55 -2.72 3.26
C ASN A 79 -15.91 -1.38 2.88
N TYR A 80 -14.79 -1.03 3.50
CA TYR A 80 -14.06 0.22 3.24
C TYR A 80 -12.95 0.07 2.18
N ILE A 81 -12.86 -1.10 1.55
CA ILE A 81 -11.80 -1.42 0.59
C ILE A 81 -12.38 -1.45 -0.82
N THR A 82 -11.74 -0.74 -1.75
CA THR A 82 -12.23 -0.67 -3.14
C THR A 82 -12.08 -2.00 -3.88
N TYR A 83 -10.95 -2.67 -3.68
CA TYR A 83 -10.62 -3.96 -4.31
C TYR A 83 -10.10 -4.95 -3.26
N PRO A 84 -11.00 -5.64 -2.53
CA PRO A 84 -10.61 -6.64 -1.55
C PRO A 84 -10.14 -7.93 -2.25
N ILE A 85 -9.00 -8.46 -1.82
CA ILE A 85 -8.41 -9.72 -2.28
C ILE A 85 -8.52 -10.72 -1.12
N PRO A 86 -9.42 -11.71 -1.17
CA PRO A 86 -9.50 -12.72 -0.12
C PRO A 86 -8.21 -13.56 -0.09
N GLY A 87 -7.55 -13.63 1.06
CA GLY A 87 -6.27 -14.30 1.18
C GLY A 87 -5.64 -14.21 2.57
N ASN A 88 -4.62 -15.04 2.81
CA ASN A 88 -3.90 -15.09 4.07
C ASN A 88 -2.89 -13.95 4.17
N ASP A 89 -3.03 -13.05 5.15
CA ASP A 89 -2.10 -11.93 5.40
C ASP A 89 -1.09 -12.20 6.54
N ASP A 90 -1.22 -13.30 7.28
CA ASP A 90 -0.38 -13.61 8.45
C ASP A 90 0.97 -14.24 8.08
N THR A 91 0.99 -15.15 7.10
CA THR A 91 2.22 -15.92 6.82
C THR A 91 3.21 -15.12 5.98
N ALA A 92 4.48 -15.15 6.40
CA ALA A 92 5.56 -14.49 5.66
C ALA A 92 5.68 -15.01 4.20
N PHE A 93 5.35 -16.28 3.95
CA PHE A 93 5.32 -16.85 2.60
C PHE A 93 4.22 -16.22 1.75
N ALA A 94 3.00 -16.08 2.28
CA ALA A 94 1.90 -15.45 1.55
C ALA A 94 2.21 -13.97 1.25
N VAL A 95 2.67 -13.20 2.25
CA VAL A 95 3.04 -11.79 2.05
C VAL A 95 4.14 -11.65 0.98
N ARG A 96 5.18 -12.50 1.00
CA ARG A 96 6.23 -12.51 -0.04
C ARG A 96 5.67 -12.84 -1.43
N TYR A 97 4.73 -13.78 -1.50
CA TYR A 97 4.08 -14.14 -2.75
C TYR A 97 3.27 -12.97 -3.33
N TYR A 98 2.43 -12.32 -2.52
CA TYR A 98 1.68 -11.15 -2.97
C TYR A 98 2.60 -9.99 -3.38
N MET A 99 3.64 -9.71 -2.61
CA MET A 99 4.59 -8.65 -2.95
C MET A 99 5.34 -8.94 -4.25
N LYS A 100 5.64 -10.21 -4.56
CA LYS A 100 6.19 -10.60 -5.86
C LYS A 100 5.20 -10.32 -7.00
N LEU A 101 3.93 -10.68 -6.83
CA LEU A 101 2.89 -10.42 -7.83
C LEU A 101 2.68 -8.92 -8.06
N PHE A 102 2.56 -8.13 -6.99
CA PHE A 102 2.44 -6.68 -7.09
C PHE A 102 3.65 -6.07 -7.78
N ARG A 103 4.87 -6.52 -7.44
CA ARG A 103 6.10 -6.09 -8.11
C ARG A 103 6.04 -6.33 -9.62
N GLU A 104 5.70 -7.54 -10.04
CA GLU A 104 5.62 -7.87 -11.46
C GLU A 104 4.55 -7.05 -12.18
N ALA A 105 3.39 -6.85 -11.54
CA ALA A 105 2.30 -6.05 -12.09
C ALA A 105 2.72 -4.58 -12.29
N VAL A 106 3.35 -3.96 -11.29
CA VAL A 106 3.81 -2.56 -11.39
C VAL A 106 4.89 -2.42 -12.46
N ILE A 107 5.87 -3.34 -12.53
CA ILE A 107 6.90 -3.30 -13.58
C ILE A 107 6.28 -3.42 -14.97
N ARG A 108 5.32 -4.33 -15.16
CA ARG A 108 4.60 -4.47 -16.44
C ARG A 108 3.85 -3.18 -16.78
N GLY A 109 3.16 -2.57 -15.82
CA GLY A 109 2.46 -1.29 -16.00
C GLY A 109 3.41 -0.14 -16.35
N GLN A 110 4.56 -0.04 -15.69
CA GLN A 110 5.59 0.95 -15.98
C GLN A 110 6.18 0.79 -17.38
N ASN A 111 6.46 -0.45 -17.81
CA ASN A 111 6.96 -0.74 -19.15
C ASN A 111 5.92 -0.40 -20.23
N GLN A 112 4.67 -0.78 -20.01
CA GLN A 112 3.58 -0.44 -20.92
C GLN A 112 3.41 1.08 -21.04
N ARG A 113 3.50 1.80 -19.93
CA ARG A 113 3.44 3.27 -19.91
C ARG A 113 4.55 3.91 -20.73
N LYS A 114 5.77 3.40 -20.69
CA LYS A 114 6.88 3.90 -21.53
C LYS A 114 6.57 3.72 -23.02
N LEU A 115 6.05 2.55 -23.41
CA LEU A 115 5.64 2.30 -24.79
C LEU A 115 4.50 3.22 -25.24
N ASP A 116 3.55 3.50 -24.36
CA ASP A 116 2.45 4.42 -24.65
C ASP A 116 2.92 5.89 -24.72
N GLN A 117 3.94 6.28 -23.95
CA GLN A 117 4.59 7.59 -24.05
C GLN A 117 5.33 7.74 -25.38
N GLU A 118 6.04 6.70 -25.84
CA GLU A 118 6.68 6.67 -27.17
C GLU A 118 5.64 6.83 -28.30
N LYS A 119 4.42 6.33 -28.09
CA LYS A 119 3.27 6.51 -29.01
C LYS A 119 2.59 7.89 -28.88
N GLY A 120 3.15 8.81 -28.08
CA GLY A 120 2.67 10.19 -27.95
C GLY A 120 1.43 10.36 -27.06
N LYS A 121 1.07 9.38 -26.23
CA LYS A 121 -0.01 9.55 -25.25
C LYS A 121 0.50 10.35 -24.05
N ASN A 122 -0.23 11.40 -23.66
CA ASN A 122 0.02 12.09 -22.40
C ASN A 122 -0.54 11.25 -21.24
N LEU A 123 0.34 10.78 -20.36
CA LEU A 123 -0.02 9.90 -19.25
C LEU A 123 0.51 10.47 -17.94
N ASP A 124 -0.38 10.61 -16.96
CA ASP A 124 -0.02 11.10 -15.62
C ASP A 124 0.82 10.08 -14.84
N ASN A 125 1.69 10.59 -13.97
CA ASN A 125 2.51 9.76 -13.08
C ASN A 125 1.64 9.15 -11.99
N LEU A 126 1.44 7.83 -12.00
CA LEU A 126 0.74 7.13 -10.93
C LEU A 126 1.65 6.98 -9.69
N PHE A 127 1.17 7.45 -8.55
CA PHE A 127 1.83 7.31 -7.25
C PHE A 127 1.16 6.22 -6.43
N ILE A 128 1.89 5.13 -6.15
CA ILE A 128 1.40 4.00 -5.38
C ILE A 128 2.11 3.96 -4.03
N VAL A 129 1.33 3.81 -2.96
CA VAL A 129 1.86 3.54 -1.61
C VAL A 129 1.49 2.13 -1.21
N ILE A 130 2.50 1.33 -0.87
CA ILE A 130 2.30 0.02 -0.25
C ILE A 130 2.36 0.19 1.27
N SER A 131 1.23 0.00 1.94
CA SER A 131 1.14 0.03 3.40
C SER A 131 1.15 -1.38 3.98
N CYS A 132 1.91 -1.56 5.06
CA CYS A 132 1.93 -2.77 5.85
C CYS A 132 1.82 -2.42 7.33
N SER A 133 0.83 -2.98 8.02
CA SER A 133 0.76 -2.91 9.47
C SER A 133 1.96 -3.62 10.09
N SER A 134 2.40 -3.13 11.25
CA SER A 134 3.58 -3.59 11.99
C SER A 134 3.48 -5.02 12.53
N LYS A 135 2.41 -5.76 12.22
CA LYS A 135 2.36 -7.22 12.39
C LYS A 135 3.48 -7.93 11.61
N CYS A 136 3.92 -7.37 10.49
CA CYS A 136 5.09 -7.86 9.79
C CYS A 136 6.38 -7.33 10.46
N ILE A 137 7.08 -8.24 11.15
CA ILE A 137 8.33 -8.08 11.91
C ILE A 137 8.13 -7.67 13.38
N ASN A 138 7.76 -8.67 14.18
CA ASN A 138 8.59 -9.05 15.33
C ASN A 138 8.91 -10.56 15.21
N LEU A 139 9.71 -10.92 14.21
CA LEU A 139 10.46 -12.18 14.26
C LEU A 139 11.87 -11.84 14.75
N TYR A 140 11.97 -11.52 16.05
CA TYR A 140 13.19 -11.78 16.80
C TYR A 140 13.25 -13.31 16.93
N ILE A 141 14.04 -13.95 16.08
CA ILE A 141 14.62 -15.26 16.38
C ILE A 141 16.11 -15.09 16.16
N ILE A 142 16.79 -14.97 17.30
CA ILE A 142 18.20 -15.27 17.64
C ILE A 142 19.19 -15.32 16.48
#